data_AF-A0A1I3ZIX1-F1
#
_entry.id   AF-A0A1I3ZIX1-F1
#
_cell.length_a   1.000
_cell.length_b   1.000
_cell.length_c   1.000
_cell.angle_alpha   90.00
_cell.angle_beta   90.00
_cell.angle_gamma   90.00
#
_symmetry.space_group_name_H-M   'P 1'
#
loop_
_entity.id
_entity.type
_entity.pdbx_description
1 polymer ?
#
loop_
_entity_poly.entity_id
_entity_poly.type
_entity_poly.pdbx_seq_one_letter_code
_entity_poly.pdbx_strand_id
1 'polypeptide(L)'
;MPGTLAPVADSGDVLTIDGGDLGCARLLLLLRDRVATLPAGAVVHLVTDDPVAPIDLPVWCHMTGHTYLGTVEGRARPTYAVAVASRPAATDERNPWHAGPRDA
;
A
#
# COMPACT_ATOMS: atom_id res chain seq x y z
N MET A 1 -13.31 8.49 21.37
CA MET A 1 -13.65 9.13 20.08
C MET A 1 -12.87 8.40 18.98
N PRO A 2 -13.49 7.60 18.09
CA PRO A 2 -12.78 7.15 16.90
C PRO A 2 -12.70 8.33 15.93
N GLY A 3 -11.48 8.70 15.55
CA GLY A 3 -11.25 9.77 14.58
C GLY A 3 -11.84 9.36 13.23
N THR A 4 -12.85 10.10 12.77
CA THR A 4 -13.28 10.08 11.37
C THR A 4 -12.08 10.46 10.52
N LEU A 5 -11.52 9.49 9.78
CA LEU A 5 -10.64 9.79 8.67
C LEU A 5 -11.48 10.59 7.67
N ALA A 6 -11.19 11.89 7.57
CA ALA A 6 -11.79 12.76 6.58
C ALA A 6 -11.61 12.16 5.18
N PRO A 7 -12.55 12.35 4.24
CA PRO A 7 -12.34 11.96 2.85
C PRO A 7 -11.09 12.69 2.35
N VAL A 8 -10.00 11.94 2.17
CA VAL A 8 -8.83 12.47 1.47
C VAL A 8 -9.29 12.83 0.08
N ALA A 9 -9.26 14.13 -0.21
CA ALA A 9 -9.78 14.70 -1.44
C ALA A 9 -9.15 13.99 -2.64
N ASP A 10 -10.02 13.49 -3.51
CA ASP A 10 -9.69 13.12 -4.87
C ASP A 10 -9.03 14.33 -5.54
N SER A 11 -7.72 14.23 -5.76
CA SER A 11 -6.93 15.23 -6.45
C SER A 11 -5.88 14.48 -7.26
N GLY A 12 -6.34 13.90 -8.37
CA GLY A 12 -5.48 13.46 -9.46
C GLY A 12 -5.91 12.14 -10.05
N ASP A 13 -5.46 11.04 -9.46
CA ASP A 13 -5.73 9.69 -9.94
C ASP A 13 -5.59 8.73 -8.75
N VAL A 14 -6.71 8.40 -8.10
CA VAL A 14 -6.71 7.31 -7.11
C VAL A 14 -6.60 6.00 -7.87
N LEU A 15 -5.41 5.41 -7.84
CA LEU A 15 -5.19 4.16 -8.54
C LEU A 15 -5.75 3.00 -7.73
N THR A 16 -6.71 2.28 -8.31
CA THR A 16 -7.20 1.03 -7.72
C THR A 16 -6.45 -0.16 -8.31
N ILE A 17 -5.97 -1.03 -7.43
CA ILE A 17 -5.30 -2.28 -7.72
C ILE A 17 -6.18 -3.41 -7.21
N ASP A 18 -6.60 -4.32 -8.10
CA ASP A 18 -7.30 -5.54 -7.70
C ASP A 18 -6.30 -6.67 -7.50
N GLY A 19 -6.05 -7.01 -6.24
CA GLY A 19 -5.24 -8.13 -5.82
C GLY A 19 -6.03 -9.43 -5.66
N GLY A 20 -7.34 -9.45 -5.93
CA GLY A 20 -8.11 -10.70 -5.99
C GLY A 20 -7.97 -11.58 -4.75
N ASP A 21 -7.77 -12.87 -5.02
CA ASP A 21 -7.41 -13.96 -4.11
C ASP A 21 -5.89 -14.15 -3.98
N LEU A 22 -5.09 -13.21 -4.49
CA LEU A 22 -3.64 -13.30 -4.41
C LEU A 22 -3.21 -13.21 -2.95
N GLY A 23 -2.52 -14.24 -2.47
CA GLY A 23 -1.93 -14.22 -1.15
C GLY A 23 -0.94 -13.07 -0.95
N CYS A 24 -0.76 -12.67 0.31
CA CYS A 24 -0.11 -11.44 0.74
C CYS A 24 1.22 -11.14 0.04
N ALA A 25 2.07 -12.16 -0.14
CA ALA A 25 3.35 -12.03 -0.82
C ALA A 25 3.23 -11.44 -2.25
N ARG A 26 2.26 -11.90 -3.03
CA ARG A 26 2.07 -11.46 -4.41
C ARG A 26 1.38 -10.10 -4.47
N LEU A 27 0.47 -9.84 -3.52
CA LEU A 27 -0.15 -8.53 -3.36
C LEU A 27 0.91 -7.43 -3.11
N LEU A 28 1.86 -7.69 -2.22
CA LEU A 28 2.95 -6.76 -1.91
C LEU A 28 3.90 -6.54 -3.09
N LEU A 29 4.18 -7.57 -3.90
CA LEU A 29 4.97 -7.41 -5.13
C LEU A 29 4.27 -6.48 -6.11
N LEU A 30 2.97 -6.66 -6.30
CA LEU A 30 2.20 -5.85 -7.24
C LEU A 30 2.07 -4.40 -6.73
N LEU A 31 1.89 -4.22 -5.43
CA LEU A 31 1.93 -2.90 -4.79
C LEU A 31 3.29 -2.23 -4.99
N ARG A 32 4.41 -2.93 -4.70
CA ARG A 32 5.79 -2.45 -4.89
C ARG A 32 6.03 -1.95 -6.30
N ASP A 33 5.72 -2.79 -7.30
CA ASP A 33 5.95 -2.46 -8.70
C ASP A 33 5.14 -1.24 -9.11
N ARG A 34 3.94 -1.08 -8.55
CA ARG A 34 3.09 0.07 -8.88
C ARG A 34 3.51 1.35 -8.19
N VAL A 35 3.79 1.34 -6.89
CA VAL A 35 4.24 2.55 -6.18
C VAL A 35 5.56 3.09 -6.72
N ALA A 36 6.42 2.22 -7.26
CA ALA A 36 7.68 2.64 -7.91
C ALA A 36 7.46 3.52 -9.16
N THR A 37 6.27 3.46 -9.77
CA THR A 37 5.91 4.24 -10.97
C THR A 37 5.07 5.47 -10.67
N LEU A 38 4.70 5.70 -9.41
CA LEU A 38 3.79 6.77 -9.00
C LEU A 38 4.55 7.95 -8.38
N PRO A 39 4.03 9.18 -8.55
CA PRO A 39 4.60 10.33 -7.87
C PRO A 39 4.35 10.25 -6.36
N ALA A 40 5.24 10.89 -5.60
CA ALA A 40 5.07 11.09 -4.17
C ALA A 40 3.71 11.72 -3.84
N GLY A 41 3.03 11.21 -2.83
CA GLY A 41 1.70 11.68 -2.43
C GLY A 41 0.54 11.06 -3.21
N ALA A 42 0.79 10.25 -4.25
CA ALA A 42 -0.26 9.47 -4.89
C ALA A 42 -0.88 8.48 -3.90
N VAL A 43 -2.19 8.24 -4.02
CA VAL A 43 -2.92 7.27 -3.18
C VAL A 43 -3.29 6.05 -4.01
N VAL A 44 -2.94 4.88 -3.49
CA VAL A 44 -3.27 3.58 -4.07
C VAL A 44 -4.33 2.91 -3.21
N HIS A 45 -5.42 2.49 -3.84
CA HIS A 45 -6.44 1.63 -3.25
C HIS A 45 -6.18 0.18 -3.64
N LEU A 46 -5.99 -0.68 -2.66
CA LEU A 46 -5.66 -2.07 -2.84
C LEU A 46 -6.85 -2.93 -2.42
N VAL A 47 -7.48 -3.58 -3.37
CA VAL A 47 -8.60 -4.51 -3.13
C VAL A 47 -8.03 -5.91 -2.97
N THR A 48 -8.29 -6.57 -1.85
CA THR A 48 -7.82 -7.95 -1.60
C THR A 48 -8.75 -8.63 -0.61
N ASP A 49 -8.98 -9.93 -0.81
CA ASP A 49 -9.72 -10.76 0.14
C ASP A 49 -8.79 -11.47 1.14
N ASP A 50 -7.49 -11.15 1.14
CA ASP A 50 -6.51 -11.72 2.08
C ASP A 50 -6.74 -11.20 3.52
N PRO A 51 -7.04 -12.08 4.49
CA PRO A 51 -7.27 -11.68 5.88
C PRO A 51 -6.02 -11.13 6.59
N VAL A 52 -4.81 -11.35 6.05
CA VAL A 52 -3.54 -10.90 6.63
C VAL A 52 -3.14 -9.52 6.12
N ALA A 53 -3.70 -9.06 4.99
CA ALA A 53 -3.44 -7.73 4.43
C ALA A 53 -3.54 -6.55 5.45
N PRO A 54 -4.53 -6.46 6.35
CA PRO A 54 -4.60 -5.36 7.31
C PRO A 54 -3.48 -5.39 8.37
N ILE A 55 -2.78 -6.51 8.52
CA ILE A 55 -1.63 -6.67 9.43
C ILE A 55 -0.32 -6.36 8.68
N ASP A 56 -0.16 -6.89 7.47
CA ASP A 56 1.09 -6.80 6.71
C ASP A 56 1.28 -5.45 6.01
N LEU A 57 0.20 -4.83 5.51
CA LEU A 57 0.29 -3.53 4.83
C LEU A 57 0.86 -2.41 5.73
N PRO A 58 0.43 -2.24 7.00
CA PRO A 58 1.05 -1.28 7.90
C PRO A 58 2.55 -1.52 8.10
N VAL A 59 2.95 -2.80 8.27
CA VAL A 59 4.36 -3.17 8.49
C VAL A 59 5.19 -2.88 7.26
N TRP A 60 4.71 -3.28 6.08
CA TRP A 60 5.37 -3.01 4.81
C TRP A 60 5.48 -1.51 4.55
N CYS A 61 4.42 -0.74 4.80
CA CYS A 61 4.43 0.71 4.67
C CYS A 61 5.48 1.34 5.58
N HIS A 62 5.54 0.93 6.85
CA HIS A 62 6.54 1.41 7.79
C HIS A 62 7.97 1.12 7.34
N MET A 63 8.23 -0.11 6.87
CA MET A 63 9.55 -0.52 6.39
C MET A 63 10.00 0.24 5.15
N THR A 64 9.07 0.55 4.25
CA THR A 64 9.33 1.23 2.97
C THR A 64 9.22 2.75 3.04
N GLY A 65 8.70 3.29 4.14
CA GLY A 65 8.43 4.73 4.30
C GLY A 65 7.11 5.18 3.65
N HIS A 66 6.34 4.28 3.04
CA HIS A 66 4.97 4.54 2.61
C HIS A 66 4.06 4.78 3.81
N THR A 67 2.92 5.43 3.57
CA THR A 67 1.95 5.69 4.64
C THR A 67 0.70 4.84 4.42
N TYR A 68 0.42 3.95 5.37
CA TYR A 68 -0.85 3.25 5.39
C TYR A 68 -1.96 4.19 5.88
N LEU A 69 -2.98 4.40 5.07
CA LEU A 69 -4.10 5.30 5.36
C LEU A 69 -5.29 4.58 6.00
N GLY A 70 -5.29 3.25 6.01
CA GLY A 70 -6.38 2.45 6.59
C GLY A 70 -7.28 1.78 5.56
N THR A 71 -8.36 1.19 6.06
CA THR A 71 -9.42 0.59 5.25
C THR A 71 -10.28 1.68 4.62
N VAL A 72 -10.65 1.49 3.35
CA VAL A 72 -11.59 2.35 2.64
C VAL A 72 -13.00 1.83 2.84
N GLU A 73 -13.78 2.58 3.63
CA GLU A 73 -15.17 2.25 3.93
C GLU A 73 -16.10 2.34 2.70
N GLY A 74 -17.25 1.65 2.77
CA GLY A 74 -18.28 1.70 1.74
C GLY A 74 -17.91 1.00 0.43
N ARG A 75 -16.93 0.08 0.46
CA ARG A 75 -16.56 -0.76 -0.68
C ARG A 75 -17.18 -2.14 -0.57
N ALA A 76 -17.52 -2.75 -1.71
CA ALA A 76 -18.10 -4.09 -1.77
C ALA A 76 -17.10 -5.19 -1.37
N ARG A 77 -15.79 -4.92 -1.56
CA ARG A 77 -14.68 -5.82 -1.22
C ARG A 77 -13.69 -5.10 -0.30
N PRO A 78 -12.96 -5.83 0.57
CA PRO A 78 -11.99 -5.19 1.47
C PRO A 78 -10.97 -4.40 0.65
N THR A 79 -10.85 -3.12 0.97
CA THR A 79 -10.03 -2.17 0.23
C THR A 79 -9.17 -1.38 1.19
N TYR A 80 -7.89 -1.26 0.90
CA TYR A 80 -6.89 -0.64 1.76
C TYR A 80 -6.20 0.51 1.04
N ALA A 81 -6.02 1.65 1.71
CA ALA A 81 -5.40 2.83 1.12
C ALA A 81 -3.94 2.99 1.56
N VAL A 82 -3.06 3.26 0.61
CA VAL A 82 -1.62 3.51 0.84
C VAL A 82 -1.20 4.78 0.10
N ALA A 83 -0.52 5.69 0.78
CA ALA A 83 0.09 6.86 0.16
C ALA A 83 1.57 6.62 -0.20
N VAL A 84 1.94 7.00 -1.41
CA VAL A 84 3.28 6.87 -1.95
C VAL A 84 4.21 7.87 -1.25
N ALA A 85 5.34 7.38 -0.75
CA ALA A 85 6.32 8.18 -0.03
C ALA A 85 7.10 9.07 -1.00
N SER A 86 7.60 10.21 -0.51
CA SER A 86 8.51 11.05 -1.31
C SER A 86 9.92 10.47 -1.44
N ARG A 87 10.32 9.60 -0.52
CA ARG A 87 11.57 8.83 -0.54
C ARG A 87 11.32 7.41 -0.05
N PRO A 88 10.77 6.53 -0.89
CA PRO A 88 10.56 5.15 -0.50
C PRO A 88 11.90 4.44 -0.34
N ALA A 89 12.05 3.65 0.72
CA ALA A 89 13.15 2.71 0.84
C ALA A 89 12.93 1.54 -0.13
N ALA A 90 13.98 1.15 -0.85
CA ALA A 90 13.93 -0.01 -1.72
C ALA A 90 13.67 -1.28 -0.88
N THR A 91 12.88 -2.20 -1.42
CA THR A 91 12.75 -3.56 -0.89
C THR A 91 13.65 -4.50 -1.68
N ASP A 92 14.06 -5.61 -1.05
CA ASP A 92 14.88 -6.62 -1.72
C ASP A 92 14.10 -7.26 -2.89
N GLU A 93 14.78 -7.45 -4.03
CA GLU A 93 14.19 -8.00 -5.26
C GLU A 93 13.63 -9.41 -5.10
N ARG A 94 14.34 -10.27 -4.35
CA ARG A 94 14.01 -11.67 -4.08
C ARG A 94 13.11 -11.81 -2.87
N ASN A 95 13.11 -10.80 -2.01
CA ASN A 95 12.47 -10.86 -0.73
C ASN A 95 11.79 -9.51 -0.35
N PRO A 96 10.60 -9.22 -0.91
CA PRO A 96 9.98 -7.90 -0.82
C PRO A 96 9.51 -7.51 0.60
N TRP A 97 9.52 -8.45 1.54
CA TRP A 97 9.30 -8.22 2.98
C TRP A 97 10.59 -7.86 3.74
N HIS A 98 11.73 -7.74 3.06
CA HIS A 98 12.96 -7.20 3.62
C HIS A 98 13.30 -5.86 2.97
N ALA A 99 13.83 -4.94 3.78
CA ALA A 99 14.47 -3.75 3.26
C ALA A 99 15.63 -4.18 2.35
N GLY A 100 15.69 -3.61 1.16
CA GLY A 100 16.81 -3.78 0.26
C GLY A 100 18.10 -3.22 0.89
N PRO A 101 19.27 -3.60 0.35
CA PRO A 101 20.52 -3.03 0.82
C PRO A 101 20.42 -1.50 0.77
N ARG A 102 20.62 -0.86 1.92
CA ARG A 102 20.84 0.59 1.97
C ARG A 102 22.22 0.80 1.38
N ASP A 103 22.31 1.41 0.20
CA ASP A 103 23.59 1.82 -0.35
C ASP A 103 24.36 2.62 0.72
N ALA A 104 25.56 2.11 1.06
CA ALA A 104 26.43 2.63 2.12
C ALA A 104 27.11 3.94 1.73
#